data_AF-A0A2A9MHY7-F1
#
_entry.id   AF-A0A2A9MHY7-F1
#
_cell.length_a   1.000
_cell.length_b   1.000
_cell.length_c   1.000
_cell.angle_alpha   90.00
_cell.angle_beta   90.00
_cell.angle_gamma   90.00
#
_symmetry.space_group_name_H-M   'P 1'
#
loop_
_entity.id
_entity.type
_entity.pdbx_description
1 polymer ?
#
loop_
_entity_poly.entity_id
_entity_poly.type
_entity_poly.pdbx_seq_one_letter_code
_entity_poly.pdbx_strand_id
1 'polypeptide(L)'
;MEEILRSIPSAIAGPAEMLLTAVTLSPRLAAGQTSMAPPGRRFNTLAKKEIHEMALRMMKGVGTESQSHRQRDRREDHSTPRVSSEERREKEKVAAATGFRLDDVLAFRKLVRATMNATLASASLREKDPVLAETTLAMGIFSIPRDAQRRITDTDRWRRLFPSARGERPTEVLTLLFLALMAEACRRFDEADVYIIQLLVCKATRHEELAPEERRCVQRAFNRRLQRSKNSWKHVLALEKALEVRASSSHGNRAFQMTELSAYKARLKDEIVRHCYSIVWAVTHLIMALPWSTDTRLFSHKCIATAFRQVTQFTDSMPQYQCLQLAKANYKRAIDIAKTDPSVGTCDMLRIETLISWANFLFYNLEKRGEALDSARQTLQECTGKLDTVPEEHYGEVVEALQTLMKTIRRWSQETRKDAVYDWWAST
;
A
#
# COMPACT_ATOMS: atom_id res chain seq x y z
N MET A 1 -25.07 33.40 18.42
CA MET A 1 -24.56 32.12 17.87
C MET A 1 -24.40 31.05 18.94
N GLU A 2 -24.07 31.38 20.19
CA GLU A 2 -24.10 30.39 21.30
C GLU A 2 -25.51 30.02 21.79
N GLU A 3 -26.55 30.80 21.46
CA GLU A 3 -27.93 30.51 21.88
C GLU A 3 -28.74 29.59 20.94
N ILE A 4 -28.21 29.26 19.74
CA ILE A 4 -28.88 28.32 18.82
C ILE A 4 -28.44 26.87 19.07
N LEU A 5 -27.34 26.67 19.80
CA LEU A 5 -26.80 25.34 20.14
C LEU A 5 -27.47 24.68 21.35
N ARG A 6 -28.46 25.34 21.98
CA ARG A 6 -29.18 24.80 23.16
C ARG A 6 -30.60 24.32 22.90
N SER A 7 -31.15 24.46 21.69
CA SER A 7 -32.47 23.94 21.37
C SER A 7 -32.42 22.98 20.18
N ILE A 8 -32.40 21.68 20.47
CA ILE A 8 -33.12 20.57 19.79
C ILE A 8 -32.41 19.23 20.14
N PRO A 9 -33.17 18.15 20.42
CA PRO A 9 -32.84 17.18 21.47
C PRO A 9 -32.02 15.96 21.04
N SER A 10 -31.30 15.44 22.01
CA SER A 10 -30.54 14.19 21.99
C SER A 10 -31.45 12.95 21.94
N ALA A 11 -31.84 12.50 20.76
CA ALA A 11 -32.20 11.11 20.52
C ALA A 11 -32.24 10.83 19.01
N ILE A 12 -31.61 9.72 18.60
CA ILE A 12 -31.62 9.13 17.25
C ILE A 12 -30.55 9.72 16.30
N ALA A 13 -29.29 9.31 16.50
CA ALA A 13 -28.27 9.33 15.45
C ALA A 13 -27.37 8.08 15.59
N GLY A 14 -27.76 7.02 14.90
CA GLY A 14 -26.97 5.81 14.70
C GLY A 14 -26.04 5.89 13.48
N PRO A 15 -25.20 4.86 13.26
CA PRO A 15 -23.88 4.93 12.61
C PRO A 15 -23.92 4.98 11.07
N ALA A 16 -24.56 6.00 10.49
CA ALA A 16 -24.58 6.23 9.04
C ALA A 16 -23.77 7.46 8.58
N GLU A 17 -23.28 8.30 9.49
CA GLU A 17 -22.48 9.49 9.13
C GLU A 17 -20.96 9.25 9.04
N MET A 18 -20.42 8.12 9.52
CA MET A 18 -18.96 7.85 9.41
C MET A 18 -18.49 7.38 8.02
N LEU A 19 -19.39 7.20 7.06
CA LEU A 19 -19.04 6.69 5.72
C LEU A 19 -19.07 7.75 4.61
N LEU A 20 -19.42 9.00 4.89
CA LEU A 20 -19.54 10.05 3.86
C LEU A 20 -18.81 11.37 4.16
N THR A 21 -18.16 11.52 5.32
CA THR A 21 -17.41 12.74 5.69
C THR A 21 -15.89 12.66 5.51
N ALA A 22 -15.35 11.56 4.98
CA ALA A 22 -13.90 11.42 4.72
C ALA A 22 -13.46 11.84 3.29
N VAL A 23 -14.36 12.36 2.45
CA VAL A 23 -14.05 12.67 1.03
C VAL A 23 -14.32 14.12 0.61
N THR A 24 -14.90 15.01 1.43
CA THR A 24 -15.16 16.38 0.97
C THR A 24 -15.00 17.43 2.05
N LEU A 25 -13.99 18.29 1.89
CA LEU A 25 -13.94 19.75 2.14
C LEU A 25 -12.61 20.21 1.50
N SER A 26 -12.51 21.07 0.48
CA SER A 26 -13.25 22.30 0.16
C SER A 26 -13.21 22.63 -1.37
N PRO A 27 -13.61 23.84 -1.84
CA PRO A 27 -14.97 24.23 -2.24
C PRO A 27 -15.14 24.47 -3.76
N ARG A 28 -16.42 24.41 -4.21
CA ARG A 28 -17.09 25.06 -5.35
C ARG A 28 -16.49 25.06 -6.79
N LEU A 29 -17.41 24.78 -7.73
CA LEU A 29 -17.47 24.99 -9.21
C LEU A 29 -17.36 23.65 -9.98
N ALA A 30 -18.27 23.24 -10.88
CA ALA A 30 -19.44 23.86 -11.49
C ALA A 30 -20.46 22.78 -11.90
N ALA A 31 -21.69 23.21 -12.15
CA ALA A 31 -22.88 22.40 -12.42
C ALA A 31 -22.87 21.72 -13.81
N GLY A 32 -23.63 20.61 -13.90
CA GLY A 32 -24.22 20.13 -15.15
C GLY A 32 -23.97 18.66 -15.47
N GLN A 33 -24.97 17.81 -15.20
CA GLN A 33 -25.58 16.84 -16.14
C GLN A 33 -26.09 15.55 -15.48
N THR A 34 -27.35 15.31 -15.81
CA THR A 34 -28.35 14.30 -15.47
C THR A 34 -27.91 12.83 -15.46
N SER A 35 -28.43 12.12 -14.44
CA SER A 35 -28.35 10.70 -14.15
C SER A 35 -29.26 9.83 -15.03
N MET A 36 -28.76 8.68 -15.50
CA MET A 36 -29.55 7.47 -15.72
C MET A 36 -28.86 6.27 -15.05
N ALA A 37 -29.56 5.63 -14.12
CA ALA A 37 -29.16 4.40 -13.44
C ALA A 37 -29.98 3.20 -13.96
N PRO A 38 -29.43 1.96 -13.99
CA PRO A 38 -30.22 0.73 -14.09
C PRO A 38 -30.30 -0.03 -12.74
N PRO A 39 -31.19 -1.03 -12.62
CA PRO A 39 -32.07 -1.18 -11.45
C PRO A 39 -31.52 -2.07 -10.33
N GLY A 40 -31.90 -1.73 -9.10
CA GLY A 40 -31.54 -2.45 -7.88
C GLY A 40 -32.40 -3.67 -7.59
N ARG A 41 -31.77 -4.71 -7.03
CA ARG A 41 -32.47 -5.75 -6.24
C ARG A 41 -32.83 -5.17 -4.88
N ARG A 42 -34.12 -4.98 -4.60
CA ARG A 42 -34.62 -4.62 -3.28
C ARG A 42 -34.39 -5.78 -2.31
N PHE A 43 -33.47 -5.62 -1.37
CA PHE A 43 -33.31 -6.55 -0.25
C PHE A 43 -34.46 -6.39 0.75
N ASN A 44 -35.16 -7.49 1.03
CA ASN A 44 -36.25 -7.55 2.01
C ASN A 44 -35.73 -7.19 3.41
N THR A 45 -36.42 -6.34 4.16
CA THR A 45 -35.97 -5.81 5.47
C THR A 45 -35.81 -6.90 6.53
N LEU A 46 -36.57 -8.01 6.42
CA LEU A 46 -36.42 -9.21 7.25
C LEU A 46 -35.05 -9.89 7.07
N ALA A 47 -34.58 -10.04 5.83
CA ALA A 47 -33.28 -10.65 5.54
C ALA A 47 -32.12 -9.81 6.11
N LYS A 48 -32.26 -8.47 6.15
CA LYS A 48 -31.26 -7.58 6.76
C LYS A 48 -31.14 -7.78 8.27
N LYS A 49 -32.26 -8.00 8.98
CA LYS A 49 -32.24 -8.29 10.43
C LYS A 49 -31.62 -9.65 10.73
N GLU A 50 -31.95 -10.68 9.97
CA GLU A 50 -31.39 -12.03 10.14
C GLU A 50 -29.87 -12.06 9.87
N ILE A 51 -29.42 -11.38 8.82
CA ILE A 51 -27.98 -11.26 8.50
C ILE A 51 -27.24 -10.48 9.60
N HIS A 52 -27.86 -9.41 10.12
CA HIS A 52 -27.29 -8.63 11.23
C HIS A 52 -27.20 -9.45 12.53
N GLU A 53 -28.23 -10.23 12.86
CA GLU A 53 -28.22 -11.11 14.02
C GLU A 53 -27.22 -12.26 13.91
N MET A 54 -27.07 -12.88 12.73
CA MET A 54 -26.05 -13.91 12.49
C MET A 54 -24.63 -13.33 12.63
N ALA A 55 -24.39 -12.13 12.07
CA ALA A 55 -23.11 -11.44 12.24
C ALA A 55 -22.83 -11.10 13.72
N LEU A 56 -23.85 -10.69 14.49
CA LEU A 56 -23.72 -10.42 15.92
C LEU A 56 -23.48 -11.69 16.75
N ARG A 57 -24.08 -12.83 16.41
CA ARG A 57 -23.84 -14.13 17.08
C ARG A 57 -22.41 -14.62 16.84
N MET A 58 -21.91 -14.55 15.61
CA MET A 58 -20.51 -14.86 15.30
C MET A 58 -19.52 -13.88 15.96
N MET A 59 -19.91 -12.61 16.15
CA MET A 59 -19.10 -11.64 16.90
C MET A 59 -19.10 -11.88 18.42
N LYS A 60 -20.15 -12.46 19.01
CA LYS A 60 -20.21 -12.80 20.44
C LYS A 60 -19.40 -14.05 20.80
N GLY A 61 -19.31 -15.05 19.92
CA GLY A 61 -18.52 -16.27 20.14
C GLY A 61 -17.02 -16.02 20.33
N VAL A 62 -16.48 -14.97 19.70
CA VAL A 62 -15.05 -14.58 19.82
C VAL A 62 -14.77 -13.81 21.12
N GLY A 63 -15.80 -13.28 21.80
CA GLY A 63 -15.65 -12.49 23.03
C GLY A 63 -15.54 -13.31 24.30
N THR A 64 -16.14 -14.50 24.35
CA THR A 64 -16.16 -15.35 25.57
C THR A 64 -14.90 -16.18 25.78
N GLU A 65 -14.08 -16.39 24.75
CA GLU A 65 -12.78 -17.08 24.87
C GLU A 65 -11.72 -16.25 25.60
N SER A 66 -11.89 -14.92 25.69
CA SER A 66 -10.91 -14.05 26.34
C SER A 66 -11.04 -14.00 27.87
N GLN A 67 -12.17 -14.44 28.45
CA GLN A 67 -12.38 -14.43 29.90
C GLN A 67 -12.22 -15.80 30.57
N SER A 68 -12.45 -16.91 29.84
CA SER A 68 -12.25 -18.26 30.38
C SER A 68 -10.78 -18.73 30.35
N HIS A 69 -9.92 -18.09 29.55
CA HIS A 69 -8.51 -18.48 29.42
C HIS A 69 -7.60 -18.07 30.59
N ARG A 70 -8.06 -17.22 31.53
CA ARG A 70 -7.24 -16.84 32.70
C ARG A 70 -7.24 -17.86 33.85
N GLN A 71 -8.07 -18.90 33.80
CA GLN A 71 -8.19 -19.90 34.89
C GLN A 71 -7.87 -21.35 34.48
N ARG A 72 -7.46 -21.59 33.24
CA ARG A 72 -7.21 -22.95 32.72
C ARG A 72 -5.78 -23.17 32.20
N ASP A 73 -4.81 -22.38 32.66
CA ASP A 73 -3.39 -22.66 32.41
C ASP A 73 -2.86 -23.63 33.47
N ARG A 74 -3.21 -24.91 33.34
CA ARG A 74 -2.48 -26.07 33.88
C ARG A 74 -3.21 -27.35 33.43
N ARG A 75 -2.75 -27.88 32.29
CA ARG A 75 -2.87 -29.25 31.75
C ARG A 75 -3.53 -29.33 30.35
N GLU A 76 -2.67 -29.79 29.44
CA GLU A 76 -2.91 -30.67 28.28
C GLU A 76 -3.47 -30.13 26.94
N ASP A 77 -2.76 -30.59 25.92
CA ASP A 77 -3.05 -30.85 24.51
C ASP A 77 -3.07 -29.77 23.41
N HIS A 78 -2.15 -29.99 22.46
CA HIS A 78 -2.08 -29.39 21.13
C HIS A 78 -3.21 -29.92 20.24
N SER A 79 -4.29 -29.16 20.12
CA SER A 79 -5.20 -29.27 18.98
C SER A 79 -5.58 -27.86 18.50
N THR A 80 -5.31 -27.58 17.23
CA THR A 80 -5.82 -26.38 16.55
C THR A 80 -7.35 -26.39 16.57
N PRO A 81 -8.04 -25.24 16.72
CA PRO A 81 -9.50 -25.23 16.68
C PRO A 81 -9.94 -25.61 15.26
N ARG A 82 -10.64 -26.75 15.12
CA ARG A 82 -11.31 -27.13 13.88
C ARG A 82 -12.43 -26.11 13.61
N VAL A 83 -12.17 -25.14 12.74
CA VAL A 83 -13.19 -24.27 12.15
C VAL A 83 -14.27 -25.18 11.55
N SER A 84 -15.49 -25.11 12.08
CA SER A 84 -16.56 -26.04 11.72
C SER A 84 -16.96 -25.86 10.25
N SER A 85 -17.42 -26.93 9.60
CA SER A 85 -17.98 -26.86 8.24
C SER A 85 -19.16 -25.88 8.14
N GLU A 86 -19.84 -25.62 9.26
CA GLU A 86 -20.89 -24.61 9.40
C GLU A 86 -20.33 -23.19 9.32
N GLU A 87 -19.23 -22.86 10.01
CA GLU A 87 -18.63 -21.53 9.95
C GLU A 87 -18.17 -21.16 8.53
N ARG A 88 -17.62 -22.13 7.76
CA ARG A 88 -17.27 -21.89 6.35
C ARG A 88 -18.50 -21.59 5.50
N ARG A 89 -19.58 -22.33 5.71
CA ARG A 89 -20.85 -22.17 4.98
C ARG A 89 -21.55 -20.86 5.35
N GLU A 90 -21.42 -20.41 6.58
CA GLU A 90 -21.91 -19.10 7.03
C GLU A 90 -21.09 -17.94 6.45
N LYS A 91 -19.75 -18.06 6.40
CA LYS A 91 -18.87 -17.07 5.75
C LYS A 91 -19.21 -16.86 4.27
N GLU A 92 -19.51 -17.95 3.56
CA GLU A 92 -19.93 -17.91 2.16
C GLU A 92 -21.33 -17.31 1.98
N LYS A 93 -22.28 -17.63 2.87
CA LYS A 93 -23.62 -17.01 2.88
C LYS A 93 -23.57 -15.51 3.14
N VAL A 94 -22.72 -15.06 4.08
CA VAL A 94 -22.52 -13.62 4.36
C VAL A 94 -21.88 -12.92 3.15
N ALA A 95 -20.91 -13.56 2.49
CA ALA A 95 -20.29 -13.03 1.28
C ALA A 95 -21.30 -12.92 0.11
N ALA A 96 -22.15 -13.92 -0.07
CA ALA A 96 -23.21 -13.92 -1.08
C ALA A 96 -24.30 -12.87 -0.82
N ALA A 97 -24.61 -12.58 0.45
CA ALA A 97 -25.66 -11.64 0.82
C ALA A 97 -25.20 -10.18 0.86
N THR A 98 -23.95 -9.92 1.24
CA THR A 98 -23.42 -8.55 1.42
C THR A 98 -22.51 -8.07 0.29
N GLY A 99 -22.01 -9.00 -0.54
CA GLY A 99 -21.01 -8.71 -1.57
C GLY A 99 -19.58 -8.50 -1.04
N PHE A 100 -19.36 -8.63 0.28
CA PHE A 100 -18.06 -8.50 0.92
C PHE A 100 -17.62 -9.82 1.55
N ARG A 101 -16.41 -10.29 1.25
CA ARG A 101 -15.84 -11.47 1.93
C ARG A 101 -15.52 -11.09 3.37
N LEU A 102 -15.90 -11.93 4.32
CA LEU A 102 -15.66 -11.67 5.75
C LEU A 102 -14.17 -11.45 6.05
N ASP A 103 -13.27 -12.12 5.33
CA ASP A 103 -11.82 -11.97 5.50
C ASP A 103 -11.31 -10.56 5.14
N ASP A 104 -11.88 -9.94 4.09
CA ASP A 104 -11.53 -8.57 3.69
C ASP A 104 -12.05 -7.55 4.71
N VAL A 105 -13.26 -7.80 5.25
CA VAL A 105 -13.84 -6.99 6.34
C VAL A 105 -13.00 -7.14 7.62
N LEU A 106 -12.46 -8.33 7.89
CA LEU A 106 -11.57 -8.59 9.02
C LEU A 106 -10.20 -7.93 8.82
N ALA A 107 -9.63 -7.96 7.62
CA ALA A 107 -8.38 -7.28 7.29
C ALA A 107 -8.53 -5.75 7.44
N PHE A 108 -9.62 -5.18 6.89
CA PHE A 108 -9.95 -3.78 7.09
C PHE A 108 -10.19 -3.44 8.56
N ARG A 109 -10.92 -4.27 9.32
CA ARG A 109 -11.11 -4.09 10.77
C ARG A 109 -9.81 -4.21 11.56
N LYS A 110 -8.85 -5.03 11.12
CA LYS A 110 -7.51 -5.10 11.72
C LYS A 110 -6.71 -3.84 11.43
N LEU A 111 -6.76 -3.32 10.20
CA LEU A 111 -6.16 -2.05 9.84
C LEU A 111 -6.75 -0.91 10.65
N VAL A 112 -8.09 -0.81 10.72
CA VAL A 112 -8.82 0.18 11.52
C VAL A 112 -8.51 0.06 13.02
N ARG A 113 -8.40 -1.17 13.56
CA ARG A 113 -7.96 -1.37 14.94
C ARG A 113 -6.50 -0.98 15.16
N ALA A 114 -5.63 -1.27 14.20
CA ALA A 114 -4.22 -0.89 14.27
C ALA A 114 -4.06 0.63 14.22
N THR A 115 -4.77 1.33 13.33
CA THR A 115 -4.82 2.79 13.29
C THR A 115 -5.45 3.34 14.55
N MET A 116 -6.60 2.84 15.03
CA MET A 116 -7.19 3.31 16.30
C MET A 116 -6.24 3.13 17.48
N ASN A 117 -5.58 1.98 17.61
CA ASN A 117 -4.61 1.73 18.68
C ASN A 117 -3.38 2.65 18.55
N ALA A 118 -2.91 2.89 17.32
CA ALA A 118 -1.82 3.83 17.06
C ALA A 118 -2.21 5.27 17.39
N THR A 119 -3.44 5.68 17.05
CA THR A 119 -4.00 7.00 17.37
C THR A 119 -4.22 7.19 18.86
N LEU A 120 -4.69 6.17 19.58
CA LEU A 120 -4.81 6.20 21.04
C LEU A 120 -3.43 6.27 21.71
N ALA A 121 -2.45 5.53 21.20
CA ALA A 121 -1.08 5.58 21.69
C ALA A 121 -0.42 6.96 21.42
N SER A 122 -0.71 7.59 20.29
CA SER A 122 -0.16 8.91 19.94
C SER A 122 -0.92 10.07 20.59
N ALA A 123 -2.15 9.89 21.06
CA ALA A 123 -2.98 10.95 21.65
C ALA A 123 -2.30 11.64 22.86
N SER A 124 -1.75 10.85 23.79
CA SER A 124 -1.02 11.38 24.96
C SER A 124 0.33 12.03 24.61
N LEU A 125 0.91 11.65 23.46
CA LEU A 125 2.16 12.22 22.96
C LEU A 125 1.91 13.53 22.21
N ARG A 126 0.73 13.68 21.59
CA ARG A 126 0.39 14.84 20.75
C ARG A 126 0.40 16.16 21.51
N GLU A 127 0.08 16.13 22.81
CA GLU A 127 0.15 17.30 23.70
C GLU A 127 1.59 17.68 24.07
N LYS A 128 2.54 16.73 24.05
CA LYS A 128 3.93 16.95 24.49
C LYS A 128 4.90 17.19 23.33
N ASP A 129 4.75 16.41 22.26
CA ASP A 129 5.56 16.48 21.05
C ASP A 129 4.73 16.02 19.83
N PRO A 130 4.26 16.96 18.99
CA PRO A 130 3.42 16.63 17.85
C PRO A 130 4.17 15.84 16.77
N VAL A 131 5.47 16.09 16.58
CA VAL A 131 6.30 15.39 15.58
C VAL A 131 6.50 13.94 15.98
N LEU A 132 6.80 13.70 17.27
CA LEU A 132 6.95 12.35 17.79
C LEU A 132 5.62 11.58 17.75
N ALA A 133 4.50 12.26 18.00
CA ALA A 133 3.17 11.65 17.91
C ALA A 133 2.82 11.24 16.48
N GLU A 134 3.06 12.10 15.48
CA GLU A 134 2.83 11.80 14.06
C GLU A 134 3.76 10.71 13.55
N THR A 135 5.03 10.74 13.95
CA THR A 135 6.01 9.70 13.64
C THR A 135 5.58 8.36 14.23
N THR A 136 5.14 8.34 15.49
CA THR A 136 4.68 7.12 16.17
C THR A 136 3.43 6.54 15.50
N LEU A 137 2.49 7.40 15.11
CA LEU A 137 1.30 7.01 14.36
C LEU A 137 1.67 6.43 13.00
N ALA A 138 2.53 7.10 12.24
CA ALA A 138 2.98 6.65 10.92
C ALA A 138 3.74 5.32 11.01
N MET A 139 4.66 5.16 11.97
CA MET A 139 5.36 3.88 12.20
C MET A 139 4.39 2.74 12.56
N GLY A 140 3.33 3.05 13.32
CA GLY A 140 2.25 2.10 13.63
C GLY A 140 1.48 1.65 12.39
N ILE A 141 1.20 2.57 11.46
CA ILE A 141 0.50 2.28 10.20
C ILE A 141 1.33 1.38 9.28
N PHE A 142 2.65 1.50 9.27
CA PHE A 142 3.55 0.62 8.50
C PHE A 142 3.83 -0.74 9.18
N SER A 143 3.21 -1.00 10.34
CA SER A 143 3.42 -2.20 11.16
C SER A 143 4.89 -2.54 11.38
N ILE A 144 5.73 -1.51 11.56
CA ILE A 144 7.17 -1.71 11.72
C ILE A 144 7.44 -2.42 13.06
N PRO A 145 8.29 -3.46 13.11
CA PRO A 145 8.62 -4.14 14.35
C PRO A 145 9.13 -3.17 15.44
N ARG A 146 8.64 -3.33 16.67
CA ARG A 146 9.05 -2.47 17.81
C ARG A 146 10.55 -2.51 18.05
N ASP A 147 11.21 -3.61 17.78
CA ASP A 147 12.67 -3.73 17.92
C ASP A 147 13.43 -2.90 16.89
N ALA A 148 12.87 -2.72 15.69
CA ALA A 148 13.42 -1.82 14.68
C ALA A 148 13.19 -0.36 15.11
N GLN A 149 11.97 -0.03 15.55
CA GLN A 149 11.65 1.30 16.08
C GLN A 149 12.57 1.68 17.25
N ARG A 150 12.70 0.81 18.28
CA ARG A 150 13.54 1.05 19.47
C ARG A 150 15.02 1.22 19.14
N ARG A 151 15.53 0.46 18.17
CA ARG A 151 16.93 0.59 17.71
C ARG A 151 17.18 1.93 17.03
N ILE A 152 16.15 2.59 16.51
CA ILE A 152 16.25 3.76 15.63
C ILE A 152 15.87 5.07 16.32
N THR A 153 14.88 5.07 17.21
CA THR A 153 14.40 6.27 17.92
C THR A 153 15.38 6.81 18.98
N ASP A 154 16.59 6.27 19.05
CA ASP A 154 17.63 6.71 19.98
C ASP A 154 18.40 7.89 19.37
N THR A 155 18.21 9.07 19.96
CA THR A 155 18.79 10.35 19.52
C THR A 155 20.32 10.36 19.54
N ASP A 156 20.96 9.51 20.34
CA ASP A 156 22.42 9.40 20.47
C ASP A 156 23.04 8.39 19.50
N ARG A 157 22.23 7.69 18.69
CA ARG A 157 22.72 6.68 17.75
C ARG A 157 23.76 7.26 16.77
N TRP A 158 23.58 8.50 16.33
CA TRP A 158 24.55 9.17 15.44
C TRP A 158 25.95 9.29 16.10
N ARG A 159 26.01 9.73 17.36
CA ARG A 159 27.28 9.87 18.10
C ARG A 159 27.96 8.52 18.31
N ARG A 160 27.19 7.45 18.51
CA ARG A 160 27.73 6.08 18.65
C ARG A 160 28.24 5.51 17.33
N LEU A 161 27.57 5.80 16.22
CA LEU A 161 27.97 5.32 14.89
C LEU A 161 29.16 6.09 14.32
N PHE A 162 29.28 7.37 14.65
CA PHE A 162 30.37 8.23 14.16
C PHE A 162 31.09 8.93 15.32
N PRO A 163 31.82 8.20 16.19
CA PRO A 163 32.55 8.80 17.32
C PRO A 163 33.61 9.81 16.86
N SER A 164 34.13 9.62 15.66
CA SER A 164 35.16 10.46 15.03
C SER A 164 34.59 11.73 14.39
N ALA A 165 33.28 11.83 14.18
CA ALA A 165 32.63 13.02 13.61
C ALA A 165 32.52 14.12 14.69
N ARG A 166 33.60 14.88 14.88
CA ARG A 166 33.68 16.02 15.83
C ARG A 166 33.09 17.34 15.28
N GLY A 167 32.37 17.31 14.17
CA GLY A 167 31.82 18.50 13.49
C GLY A 167 30.37 18.84 13.87
N GLU A 168 29.83 19.91 13.28
CA GLU A 168 28.41 20.24 13.36
C GLU A 168 27.55 19.07 12.87
N ARG A 169 26.45 18.80 13.58
CA ARG A 169 25.52 17.72 13.21
C ARG A 169 24.98 18.03 11.81
N PRO A 170 25.02 17.08 10.85
CA PRO A 170 24.30 17.25 9.62
C PRO A 170 22.82 17.52 9.91
N THR A 171 22.12 18.19 9.00
CA THR A 171 20.68 18.41 9.17
C THR A 171 19.99 17.07 9.45
N GLU A 172 18.95 17.11 10.28
CA GLU A 172 18.20 15.91 10.66
C GLU A 172 17.71 15.13 9.43
N VAL A 173 17.27 15.85 8.39
CA VAL A 173 16.86 15.29 7.10
C VAL A 173 18.00 14.54 6.41
N LEU A 174 19.20 15.13 6.31
CA LEU A 174 20.36 14.49 5.67
C LEU A 174 20.81 13.23 6.44
N THR A 175 20.73 13.30 7.78
CA THR A 175 21.00 12.15 8.65
C THR A 175 20.04 11.00 8.37
N LEU A 176 18.74 11.29 8.29
CA LEU A 176 17.69 10.30 8.01
C LEU A 176 17.84 9.71 6.61
N LEU A 177 18.15 10.54 5.61
CA LEU A 177 18.41 10.10 4.25
C LEU A 177 19.60 9.14 4.19
N PHE A 178 20.73 9.52 4.80
CA PHE A 178 21.92 8.67 4.87
C PHE A 178 21.62 7.33 5.55
N LEU A 179 20.92 7.35 6.69
CA LEU A 179 20.57 6.14 7.42
C LEU A 179 19.60 5.23 6.65
N ALA A 180 18.67 5.81 5.89
CA ALA A 180 17.78 5.07 4.99
C ALA A 180 18.57 4.36 3.88
N LEU A 181 19.52 5.06 3.25
CA LEU A 181 20.39 4.51 2.20
C LEU A 181 21.28 3.38 2.74
N MET A 182 21.87 3.57 3.92
CA MET A 182 22.69 2.54 4.57
C MET A 182 21.86 1.32 4.96
N ALA A 183 20.65 1.52 5.50
CA ALA A 183 19.74 0.43 5.83
C ALA A 183 19.33 -0.35 4.57
N GLU A 184 19.08 0.34 3.44
CA GLU A 184 18.83 -0.28 2.14
C GLU A 184 20.04 -1.13 1.69
N ALA A 185 21.25 -0.57 1.73
CA ALA A 185 22.47 -1.26 1.33
C ALA A 185 22.72 -2.53 2.17
N CYS A 186 22.40 -2.49 3.46
CA CYS A 186 22.45 -3.63 4.37
C CYS A 186 21.24 -4.58 4.26
N ARG A 187 20.31 -4.36 3.32
CA ARG A 187 19.06 -5.13 3.14
C ARG A 187 18.15 -5.15 4.38
N ARG A 188 18.25 -4.13 5.25
CA ARG A 188 17.42 -3.93 6.43
C ARG A 188 16.23 -3.02 6.09
N PHE A 189 15.34 -3.50 5.22
CA PHE A 189 14.27 -2.67 4.65
C PHE A 189 13.26 -2.16 5.69
N ASP A 190 13.01 -2.93 6.75
CA ASP A 190 12.11 -2.51 7.84
C ASP A 190 12.66 -1.28 8.59
N GLU A 191 13.99 -1.12 8.62
CA GLU A 191 14.66 0.03 9.22
C GLU A 191 14.72 1.22 8.26
N ALA A 192 14.94 0.94 6.97
CA ALA A 192 14.87 1.96 5.92
C ALA A 192 13.50 2.65 5.94
N ASP A 193 12.41 1.90 6.09
CA ASP A 193 11.06 2.44 6.21
C ASP A 193 10.90 3.36 7.43
N VAL A 194 11.52 3.05 8.58
CA VAL A 194 11.48 3.94 9.76
C VAL A 194 12.10 5.28 9.44
N TYR A 195 13.31 5.29 8.88
CA TYR A 195 14.01 6.54 8.57
C TYR A 195 13.27 7.36 7.52
N ILE A 196 12.67 6.70 6.53
CA ILE A 196 11.87 7.37 5.51
C ILE A 196 10.59 7.97 6.10
N ILE A 197 9.89 7.26 6.99
CA ILE A 197 8.71 7.80 7.66
C ILE A 197 9.09 8.99 8.54
N GLN A 198 10.18 8.89 9.31
CA GLN A 198 10.70 10.01 10.08
C GLN A 198 11.00 11.22 9.19
N LEU A 199 11.64 11.00 8.03
CA LEU A 199 11.94 12.04 7.06
C LEU A 199 10.66 12.68 6.51
N LEU A 200 9.67 11.87 6.12
CA LEU A 200 8.39 12.36 5.60
C LEU A 200 7.61 13.17 6.65
N VAL A 201 7.59 12.72 7.91
CA VAL A 201 6.94 13.46 8.99
C VAL A 201 7.69 14.77 9.26
N CYS A 202 9.02 14.75 9.35
CA CYS A 202 9.81 15.98 9.52
C CYS A 202 9.52 17.02 8.42
N LYS A 203 9.46 16.58 7.16
CA LYS A 203 9.14 17.44 6.00
C LYS A 203 7.72 17.96 6.07
N ALA A 204 6.75 17.11 6.39
CA ALA A 204 5.35 17.49 6.51
C ALA A 204 5.15 18.53 7.63
N THR A 205 5.73 18.33 8.82
CA THR A 205 5.60 19.28 9.94
C THR A 205 6.31 20.61 9.67
N ARG A 206 7.42 20.59 8.94
CA ARG A 206 8.15 21.83 8.57
C ARG A 206 7.55 22.55 7.37
N HIS A 207 6.53 21.99 6.74
CA HIS A 207 6.02 22.48 5.47
C HIS A 207 7.13 22.64 4.43
N GLU A 208 8.02 21.64 4.35
CA GLU A 208 9.07 21.56 3.34
C GLU A 208 8.74 20.54 2.25
N GLU A 209 9.03 20.90 1.00
CA GLU A 209 8.89 19.99 -0.13
C GLU A 209 10.04 18.96 -0.17
N LEU A 210 9.74 17.77 -0.71
CA LEU A 210 10.76 16.75 -0.94
C LEU A 210 11.65 17.13 -2.12
N ALA A 211 12.96 17.13 -1.90
CA ALA A 211 13.96 17.28 -2.95
C ALA A 211 13.93 16.07 -3.91
N PRO A 212 14.42 16.20 -5.16
CA PRO A 212 14.41 15.11 -6.13
C PRO A 212 15.10 13.83 -5.62
N GLU A 213 16.23 13.98 -4.92
CA GLU A 213 16.96 12.87 -4.30
C GLU A 213 16.17 12.19 -3.18
N GLU A 214 15.48 12.98 -2.34
CA GLU A 214 14.63 12.47 -1.26
C GLU A 214 13.45 11.69 -1.85
N ARG A 215 12.78 12.22 -2.89
CA ARG A 215 11.71 11.52 -3.63
C ARG A 215 12.20 10.19 -4.19
N ARG A 216 13.37 10.17 -4.82
CA ARG A 216 14.00 8.91 -5.31
C ARG A 216 14.26 7.93 -4.17
N CYS A 217 14.76 8.39 -3.02
CA CYS A 217 15.01 7.54 -1.87
C CYS A 217 13.72 6.96 -1.27
N VAL A 218 12.67 7.78 -1.12
CA VAL A 218 11.33 7.35 -0.67
C VAL A 218 10.78 6.25 -1.59
N GLN A 219 10.82 6.48 -2.90
CA GLN A 219 10.36 5.51 -3.90
C GLN A 219 11.13 4.18 -3.82
N ARG A 220 12.45 4.24 -3.67
CA ARG A 220 13.29 3.06 -3.51
C ARG A 220 12.92 2.28 -2.25
N ALA A 221 12.85 2.91 -1.09
CA ALA A 221 12.52 2.24 0.16
C ALA A 221 11.16 1.52 0.07
N PHE A 222 10.12 2.22 -0.41
CA PHE A 222 8.79 1.65 -0.62
C PHE A 222 8.81 0.44 -1.54
N ASN A 223 9.57 0.50 -2.64
CA ASN A 223 9.67 -0.59 -3.60
C ASN A 223 10.49 -1.77 -3.07
N ARG A 224 11.58 -1.54 -2.33
CA ARG A 224 12.48 -2.59 -1.84
C ARG A 224 11.82 -3.51 -0.82
N ARG A 225 11.07 -2.97 0.14
CA ARG A 225 10.31 -3.80 1.10
C ARG A 225 9.25 -4.63 0.40
N LEU A 226 8.56 -4.02 -0.58
CA LEU A 226 7.61 -4.73 -1.40
C LEU A 226 8.28 -5.85 -2.20
N GLN A 227 9.41 -5.59 -2.86
CA GLN A 227 10.20 -6.59 -3.60
C GLN A 227 10.61 -7.77 -2.71
N ARG A 228 11.07 -7.54 -1.48
CA ARG A 228 11.39 -8.62 -0.51
C ARG A 228 10.18 -9.52 -0.24
N SER A 229 9.03 -8.92 0.03
CA SER A 229 7.79 -9.65 0.36
C SER A 229 7.31 -10.47 -0.83
N LYS A 230 7.40 -9.90 -2.03
CA LYS A 230 7.05 -10.58 -3.28
C LYS A 230 8.02 -11.71 -3.65
N ASN A 231 9.31 -11.53 -3.41
CA ASN A 231 10.29 -12.61 -3.59
C ASN A 231 10.00 -13.76 -2.61
N SER A 232 9.64 -13.44 -1.37
CA SER A 232 9.21 -14.46 -0.40
C SER A 232 7.96 -15.20 -0.88
N TRP A 233 6.96 -14.47 -1.40
CA TRP A 233 5.76 -15.05 -2.01
C TRP A 233 6.09 -15.99 -3.18
N LYS A 234 7.00 -15.60 -4.07
CA LYS A 234 7.46 -16.46 -5.19
C LYS A 234 8.08 -17.77 -4.69
N HIS A 235 8.95 -17.70 -3.69
CA HIS A 235 9.56 -18.90 -3.11
C HIS A 235 8.48 -19.82 -2.50
N VAL A 236 7.50 -19.26 -1.81
CA VAL A 236 6.38 -20.03 -1.24
C VAL A 236 5.56 -20.71 -2.34
N LEU A 237 5.23 -20.01 -3.43
CA LEU A 237 4.54 -20.60 -4.59
C LEU A 237 5.37 -21.71 -5.24
N ALA A 238 6.68 -21.53 -5.37
CA ALA A 238 7.58 -22.54 -5.91
C ALA A 238 7.64 -23.79 -5.01
N LEU A 239 7.66 -23.60 -3.69
CA LEU A 239 7.60 -24.68 -2.71
C LEU A 239 6.25 -25.43 -2.77
N GLU A 240 5.14 -24.70 -2.85
CA GLU A 240 3.78 -25.25 -3.03
C GLU A 240 3.74 -26.16 -4.26
N LYS A 241 4.19 -25.65 -5.42
CA LYS A 241 4.27 -26.43 -6.67
C LYS A 241 5.20 -27.64 -6.56
N ALA A 242 6.34 -27.51 -5.89
CA ALA A 242 7.29 -28.61 -5.71
C ALA A 242 6.74 -29.72 -4.79
N LEU A 243 5.86 -29.38 -3.85
CA LEU A 243 5.13 -30.35 -3.01
C LEU A 243 3.95 -30.99 -3.75
N GLU A 244 3.32 -30.25 -4.67
CA GLU A 244 2.30 -30.80 -5.58
C GLU A 244 2.90 -31.81 -6.57
N VAL A 245 4.06 -31.55 -7.15
CA VAL A 245 4.73 -32.48 -8.10
C VAL A 245 5.26 -33.73 -7.39
N ARG A 246 5.75 -33.60 -6.15
CA ARG A 246 6.19 -34.75 -5.32
C ARG A 246 5.03 -35.60 -4.78
N ALA A 247 3.78 -35.26 -5.13
CA ALA A 247 2.58 -36.02 -4.77
C ALA A 247 2.62 -37.51 -5.17
N SER A 248 3.41 -37.86 -6.17
CA SER A 248 3.54 -39.23 -6.70
C SER A 248 4.26 -40.19 -5.76
N SER A 249 4.77 -39.75 -4.61
CA SER A 249 5.58 -40.56 -3.68
C SER A 249 5.12 -40.34 -2.22
N SER A 250 4.52 -41.37 -1.61
CA SER A 250 3.82 -41.33 -0.31
C SER A 250 4.59 -40.66 0.84
N HIS A 251 4.08 -39.56 1.42
CA HIS A 251 4.58 -38.99 2.69
C HIS A 251 3.41 -38.50 3.58
N GLY A 252 3.34 -38.99 4.82
CA GLY A 252 2.22 -38.78 5.77
C GLY A 252 2.03 -37.36 6.32
N ASN A 253 3.01 -36.45 6.18
CA ASN A 253 2.95 -35.09 6.75
C ASN A 253 2.54 -33.99 5.75
N ARG A 254 2.06 -34.36 4.55
CA ARG A 254 1.73 -33.40 3.48
C ARG A 254 0.57 -32.46 3.81
N ALA A 255 -0.50 -32.99 4.40
CA ALA A 255 -1.67 -32.17 4.72
C ALA A 255 -1.30 -31.04 5.69
N PHE A 256 -0.41 -31.33 6.66
CA PHE A 256 0.14 -30.35 7.57
C PHE A 256 1.01 -29.33 6.84
N GLN A 257 1.96 -29.76 6.02
CA GLN A 257 2.84 -28.86 5.25
C GLN A 257 2.06 -27.93 4.30
N MET A 258 1.05 -28.46 3.62
CA MET A 258 0.20 -27.67 2.72
C MET A 258 -0.66 -26.65 3.49
N THR A 259 -1.16 -27.05 4.67
CA THR A 259 -1.90 -26.14 5.56
C THR A 259 -1.00 -25.01 6.06
N GLU A 260 0.21 -25.31 6.51
CA GLU A 260 1.20 -24.31 6.95
C GLU A 260 1.61 -23.36 5.82
N LEU A 261 1.86 -23.89 4.61
CA LEU A 261 2.17 -23.06 3.45
C LEU A 261 1.01 -22.14 3.07
N SER A 262 -0.22 -22.65 3.09
CA SER A 262 -1.43 -21.85 2.84
C SER A 262 -1.59 -20.73 3.87
N ALA A 263 -1.35 -21.03 5.15
CA ALA A 263 -1.39 -20.03 6.22
C ALA A 263 -0.28 -18.98 6.06
N TYR A 264 0.94 -19.39 5.70
CA TYR A 264 2.05 -18.47 5.47
C TYR A 264 1.82 -17.59 4.24
N LYS A 265 1.29 -18.16 3.16
CA LYS A 265 0.84 -17.43 1.96
C LYS A 265 -0.20 -16.37 2.36
N ALA A 266 -1.23 -16.72 3.11
CA ALA A 266 -2.23 -15.75 3.58
C ALA A 266 -1.60 -14.60 4.39
N ARG A 267 -0.60 -14.88 5.24
CA ARG A 267 0.14 -13.86 5.99
C ARG A 267 0.94 -12.92 5.07
N LEU A 268 1.65 -13.47 4.08
CA LEU A 268 2.40 -12.67 3.10
C LEU A 268 1.47 -11.80 2.24
N LYS A 269 0.31 -12.33 1.83
CA LYS A 269 -0.73 -11.58 1.09
C LYS A 269 -1.15 -10.34 1.90
N ASP A 270 -1.50 -10.56 3.16
CA ASP A 270 -1.95 -9.52 4.09
C ASP A 270 -0.84 -8.50 4.40
N GLU A 271 0.42 -8.93 4.55
CA GLU A 271 1.57 -8.04 4.71
C GLU A 271 1.77 -7.13 3.49
N ILE A 272 1.77 -7.70 2.28
CA ILE A 272 1.95 -6.96 1.04
C ILE A 272 0.85 -5.91 0.84
N VAL A 273 -0.41 -6.34 1.01
CA VAL A 273 -1.58 -5.46 0.84
C VAL A 273 -1.54 -4.33 1.88
N ARG A 274 -1.23 -4.64 3.14
CA ARG A 274 -1.09 -3.63 4.18
C ARG A 274 -0.01 -2.62 3.85
N HIS A 275 1.19 -3.07 3.46
CA HIS A 275 2.29 -2.17 3.10
C HIS A 275 1.91 -1.24 1.95
N CYS A 276 1.19 -1.73 0.94
CA CYS A 276 0.68 -0.89 -0.14
C CYS A 276 -0.29 0.18 0.37
N TYR A 277 -1.21 -0.16 1.29
CA TYR A 277 -2.08 0.83 1.91
C TYR A 277 -1.32 1.84 2.79
N SER A 278 -0.28 1.41 3.49
CA SER A 278 0.59 2.31 4.27
C SER A 278 1.31 3.32 3.37
N ILE A 279 1.77 2.90 2.18
CA ILE A 279 2.33 3.81 1.16
C ILE A 279 1.27 4.82 0.70
N VAL A 280 0.07 4.35 0.33
CA VAL A 280 -1.03 5.24 -0.07
C VAL A 280 -1.32 6.27 1.02
N TRP A 281 -1.40 5.83 2.28
CA TRP A 281 -1.60 6.70 3.41
C TRP A 281 -0.47 7.74 3.57
N ALA A 282 0.80 7.32 3.54
CA ALA A 282 1.94 8.23 3.69
C ALA A 282 1.98 9.28 2.57
N VAL A 283 1.77 8.86 1.32
CA VAL A 283 1.76 9.79 0.19
C VAL A 283 0.60 10.77 0.30
N THR A 284 -0.59 10.31 0.67
CA THR A 284 -1.77 11.19 0.78
C THR A 284 -1.71 12.15 1.97
N HIS A 285 -1.17 11.73 3.12
CA HIS A 285 -1.25 12.49 4.37
C HIS A 285 0.05 13.18 4.78
N LEU A 286 1.21 12.74 4.29
CA LEU A 286 2.50 13.35 4.60
C LEU A 286 3.06 14.13 3.40
N ILE A 287 2.84 13.61 2.19
CA ILE A 287 3.34 14.26 0.97
C ILE A 287 2.28 15.21 0.42
N MET A 288 1.06 14.76 0.13
CA MET A 288 0.03 15.61 -0.51
C MET A 288 -0.70 16.58 0.43
N ALA A 289 -0.33 16.65 1.71
CA ALA A 289 -1.01 17.50 2.70
C ALA A 289 -0.91 19.00 2.40
N LEU A 290 0.00 19.40 1.51
CA LEU A 290 0.31 20.79 1.21
C LEU A 290 0.31 21.01 -0.32
N PRO A 291 0.03 22.25 -0.78
CA PRO A 291 0.01 22.57 -2.20
C PRO A 291 1.44 22.66 -2.75
N TRP A 292 1.95 21.54 -3.26
CA TRP A 292 3.32 21.42 -3.75
C TRP A 292 3.50 21.65 -5.25
N SER A 293 4.76 21.68 -5.68
CA SER A 293 5.15 21.73 -7.09
C SER A 293 4.50 20.60 -7.91
N THR A 294 4.51 20.80 -9.23
CA THR A 294 4.09 19.80 -10.20
C THR A 294 4.81 18.46 -10.02
N ASP A 295 6.12 18.47 -9.76
CA ASP A 295 6.90 17.24 -9.57
C ASP A 295 6.39 16.40 -8.41
N THR A 296 6.09 17.05 -7.28
CA THR A 296 5.60 16.33 -6.09
C THR A 296 4.20 15.79 -6.31
N ARG A 297 3.34 16.50 -7.06
CA ARG A 297 2.02 15.99 -7.47
C ARG A 297 2.13 14.80 -8.42
N LEU A 298 3.00 14.90 -9.42
CA LEU A 298 3.31 13.82 -10.37
C LEU A 298 3.81 12.57 -9.63
N PHE A 299 4.81 12.75 -8.77
CA PHE A 299 5.38 11.73 -7.91
C PHE A 299 4.32 11.05 -7.04
N SER A 300 3.46 11.85 -6.40
CA SER A 300 2.43 11.35 -5.49
C SER A 300 1.40 10.49 -6.23
N HIS A 301 0.88 10.96 -7.36
CA HIS A 301 -0.07 10.19 -8.16
C HIS A 301 0.54 8.90 -8.70
N LYS A 302 1.80 8.93 -9.17
CA LYS A 302 2.53 7.74 -9.60
C LYS A 302 2.68 6.72 -8.45
N CYS A 303 3.05 7.17 -7.24
CA CYS A 303 3.20 6.30 -6.08
C CYS A 303 1.89 5.63 -5.69
N ILE A 304 0.80 6.40 -5.59
CA ILE A 304 -0.54 5.89 -5.25
C ILE A 304 -1.01 4.89 -6.30
N ALA A 305 -0.87 5.23 -7.59
CA ALA A 305 -1.26 4.35 -8.68
C ALA A 305 -0.48 3.03 -8.66
N THR A 306 0.83 3.12 -8.41
CA THR A 306 1.69 1.96 -8.29
C THR A 306 1.28 1.10 -7.10
N ALA A 307 1.03 1.67 -5.92
CA ALA A 307 0.58 0.91 -4.76
C ALA A 307 -0.74 0.16 -5.03
N PHE A 308 -1.75 0.82 -5.59
CA PHE A 308 -3.02 0.16 -5.93
C PHE A 308 -2.85 -0.93 -7.00
N ARG A 309 -2.01 -0.71 -8.01
CA ARG A 309 -1.64 -1.74 -9.00
C ARG A 309 -1.03 -2.98 -8.35
N GLN A 310 -0.33 -2.83 -7.23
CA GLN A 310 0.21 -3.96 -6.48
C GLN A 310 -0.91 -4.68 -5.73
N VAL A 311 -1.79 -3.95 -5.05
CA VAL A 311 -2.96 -4.53 -4.35
C VAL A 311 -3.80 -5.41 -5.29
N THR A 312 -4.05 -4.99 -6.54
CA THR A 312 -4.88 -5.75 -7.49
C THR A 312 -4.36 -7.16 -7.79
N GLN A 313 -3.09 -7.45 -7.54
CA GLN A 313 -2.52 -8.80 -7.72
C GLN A 313 -2.83 -9.75 -6.56
N PHE A 314 -3.08 -9.17 -5.40
CA PHE A 314 -3.25 -9.89 -4.14
C PHE A 314 -4.67 -9.72 -3.61
N THR A 315 -5.62 -9.28 -4.42
CA THR A 315 -7.03 -9.17 -4.03
C THR A 315 -7.89 -9.76 -5.11
N ASP A 316 -8.99 -10.38 -4.71
CA ASP A 316 -9.90 -11.07 -5.63
C ASP A 316 -11.22 -10.30 -5.70
N SER A 317 -11.96 -10.43 -6.81
CA SER A 317 -13.34 -9.93 -6.96
C SER A 317 -13.49 -8.39 -6.88
N MET A 318 -14.33 -7.87 -5.98
CA MET A 318 -14.73 -6.47 -5.94
C MET A 318 -13.63 -5.50 -5.48
N PRO A 319 -12.84 -5.79 -4.40
CA PRO A 319 -11.71 -4.96 -4.02
C PRO A 319 -10.68 -4.79 -5.15
N GLN A 320 -10.47 -5.84 -5.95
CA GLN A 320 -9.58 -5.80 -7.10
C GLN A 320 -10.06 -4.77 -8.14
N TYR A 321 -11.34 -4.81 -8.50
CA TYR A 321 -11.90 -3.86 -9.46
C TYR A 321 -11.80 -2.41 -8.97
N GLN A 322 -12.11 -2.15 -7.70
CA GLN A 322 -11.99 -0.82 -7.11
C GLN A 322 -10.54 -0.30 -7.12
N CYS A 323 -9.59 -1.12 -6.67
CA CYS A 323 -8.17 -0.77 -6.68
C CYS A 323 -7.67 -0.55 -8.11
N LEU A 324 -8.17 -1.32 -9.08
CA LEU A 324 -7.82 -1.15 -10.49
C LEU A 324 -8.31 0.20 -11.05
N GLN A 325 -9.54 0.62 -10.71
CA GLN A 325 -10.04 1.93 -11.12
C GLN A 325 -9.28 3.08 -10.44
N LEU A 326 -8.96 2.94 -9.15
CA LEU A 326 -8.15 3.92 -8.42
C LEU A 326 -6.74 4.04 -9.00
N ALA A 327 -6.10 2.91 -9.34
CA ALA A 327 -4.81 2.89 -10.01
C ALA A 327 -4.88 3.60 -11.36
N LYS A 328 -5.88 3.27 -12.18
CA LYS A 328 -6.10 3.88 -13.50
C LYS A 328 -6.33 5.39 -13.41
N ALA A 329 -7.15 5.84 -12.46
CA ALA A 329 -7.44 7.26 -12.28
C ALA A 329 -6.19 8.06 -11.87
N ASN A 330 -5.39 7.53 -10.95
CA ASN A 330 -4.14 8.18 -10.53
C ASN A 330 -3.07 8.15 -11.63
N TYR A 331 -2.91 7.05 -12.37
CA TYR A 331 -2.00 7.03 -13.52
C TYR A 331 -2.39 8.05 -14.59
N LYS A 332 -3.69 8.16 -14.92
CA LYS A 332 -4.15 9.18 -15.87
C LYS A 332 -3.77 10.58 -15.43
N ARG A 333 -4.05 10.95 -14.17
CA ARG A 333 -3.65 12.24 -13.62
C ARG A 333 -2.14 12.46 -13.69
N ALA A 334 -1.34 11.44 -13.36
CA ALA A 334 0.12 11.51 -13.44
C ALA A 334 0.59 11.75 -14.90
N ILE A 335 0.02 11.04 -15.87
CA ILE A 335 0.37 11.20 -17.29
C ILE A 335 -0.07 12.57 -17.82
N ASP A 336 -1.26 13.02 -17.44
CA ASP A 336 -1.79 14.32 -17.83
C ASP A 336 -0.84 15.42 -17.33
N ILE A 337 -0.40 15.34 -16.07
CA ILE A 337 0.61 16.26 -15.51
C ILE A 337 1.94 16.15 -16.29
N ALA A 338 2.45 14.93 -16.49
CA ALA A 338 3.74 14.70 -17.16
C ALA A 338 3.77 15.15 -18.63
N LYS A 339 2.62 15.21 -19.30
CA LYS A 339 2.50 15.63 -20.70
C LYS A 339 2.14 17.10 -20.87
N THR A 340 1.34 17.66 -19.97
CA THR A 340 0.83 19.03 -20.12
C THR A 340 1.70 20.08 -19.43
N ASP A 341 2.42 19.72 -18.37
CA ASP A 341 3.23 20.69 -17.64
C ASP A 341 4.59 20.89 -18.33
N PRO A 342 4.90 22.11 -18.80
CA PRO A 342 6.16 22.41 -19.48
C PRO A 342 7.37 22.38 -18.54
N SER A 343 7.18 22.44 -17.21
CA SER A 343 8.28 22.31 -16.24
C SER A 343 8.88 20.90 -16.21
N VAL A 344 8.10 19.89 -16.62
CA VAL A 344 8.55 18.50 -16.65
C VAL A 344 9.18 18.21 -18.01
N GLY A 345 10.50 18.31 -18.07
CA GLY A 345 11.30 18.04 -19.27
C GLY A 345 11.01 16.66 -19.88
N THR A 346 11.18 16.52 -21.20
CA THR A 346 10.87 15.25 -21.89
C THR A 346 11.75 14.10 -21.41
N CYS A 347 13.02 14.38 -21.09
CA CYS A 347 13.97 13.42 -20.57
C CYS A 347 14.09 13.45 -19.04
N ASP A 348 13.14 14.09 -18.35
CA ASP A 348 13.09 14.04 -16.89
C ASP A 348 12.86 12.59 -16.41
N MET A 349 13.63 12.17 -15.41
CA MET A 349 13.59 10.79 -14.91
C MET A 349 12.22 10.42 -14.34
N LEU A 350 11.59 11.34 -13.60
CA LEU A 350 10.28 11.10 -13.00
C LEU A 350 9.21 10.93 -14.08
N ARG A 351 9.27 11.72 -15.17
CA ARG A 351 8.42 11.54 -16.37
C ARG A 351 8.63 10.18 -17.02
N ILE A 352 9.88 9.83 -17.34
CA ILE A 352 10.21 8.56 -18.01
C ILE A 352 9.67 7.38 -17.19
N GLU A 353 9.98 7.34 -15.89
CA GLU A 353 9.52 6.27 -15.01
C GLU A 353 7.98 6.21 -14.90
N THR A 354 7.31 7.36 -14.94
CA THR A 354 5.83 7.41 -14.91
C THR A 354 5.23 6.80 -16.17
N LEU A 355 5.75 7.16 -17.35
CA LEU A 355 5.28 6.65 -18.63
C LEU A 355 5.55 5.14 -18.77
N ILE A 356 6.71 4.67 -18.31
CA ILE A 356 7.04 3.24 -18.25
C ILE A 356 6.08 2.51 -17.30
N SER A 357 5.78 3.10 -16.13
CA SER A 357 4.85 2.52 -15.16
C SER A 357 3.43 2.41 -15.73
N TRP A 358 3.01 3.40 -16.52
CA TRP A 358 1.74 3.36 -17.23
C TRP A 358 1.69 2.28 -18.31
N ALA A 359 2.72 2.17 -19.14
CA ALA A 359 2.79 1.12 -20.17
C ALA A 359 2.71 -0.28 -19.54
N ASN A 360 3.43 -0.49 -18.42
CA ASN A 360 3.32 -1.72 -17.64
C ASN A 360 1.89 -1.98 -17.15
N PHE A 361 1.19 -0.96 -16.66
CA PHE A 361 -0.19 -1.08 -16.20
C PHE A 361 -1.15 -1.44 -17.34
N LEU A 362 -1.00 -0.81 -18.52
CA LEU A 362 -1.77 -1.15 -19.71
C LEU A 362 -1.57 -2.62 -20.12
N PHE A 363 -0.31 -3.08 -20.11
CA PHE A 363 0.06 -4.42 -20.57
C PHE A 363 -0.44 -5.51 -19.62
N TYR A 364 -0.15 -5.38 -18.33
CA TYR A 364 -0.34 -6.46 -17.35
C TYR A 364 -1.66 -6.39 -16.58
N ASN A 365 -2.22 -5.19 -16.34
CA ASN A 365 -3.45 -5.05 -15.56
C ASN A 365 -4.70 -4.86 -16.42
N LEU A 366 -4.58 -4.15 -17.55
CA LEU A 366 -5.73 -3.88 -18.44
C LEU A 366 -5.74 -4.78 -19.68
N GLU A 367 -4.73 -5.63 -19.87
CA GLU A 367 -4.58 -6.53 -21.02
C GLU A 367 -4.61 -5.82 -22.39
N LYS A 368 -4.30 -4.51 -22.41
CA LYS A 368 -4.28 -3.67 -23.60
C LYS A 368 -2.88 -3.64 -24.21
N ARG A 369 -2.43 -4.78 -24.75
CA ARG A 369 -1.05 -4.97 -25.25
C ARG A 369 -0.66 -3.99 -26.35
N GLY A 370 -1.55 -3.72 -27.31
CA GLY A 370 -1.31 -2.75 -28.40
C GLY A 370 -1.05 -1.35 -27.87
N GLU A 371 -1.99 -0.83 -27.08
CA GLU A 371 -1.86 0.50 -26.43
C GLU A 371 -0.60 0.59 -25.56
N ALA A 372 -0.22 -0.49 -24.87
CA ALA A 372 1.00 -0.52 -24.06
C ALA A 372 2.27 -0.41 -24.90
N LEU A 373 2.37 -1.17 -25.99
CA LEU A 373 3.50 -1.15 -26.92
C LEU A 373 3.62 0.21 -27.60
N ASP A 374 2.50 0.77 -28.06
CA ASP A 374 2.48 2.09 -28.71
C ASP A 374 2.92 3.18 -27.72
N SER A 375 2.39 3.16 -26.49
CA SER A 375 2.79 4.10 -25.44
C SER A 375 4.28 3.99 -25.09
N ALA A 376 4.82 2.77 -25.02
CA ALA A 376 6.24 2.54 -24.73
C ALA A 376 7.14 2.99 -25.88
N ARG A 377 6.77 2.68 -27.13
CA ARG A 377 7.51 3.12 -28.34
C ARG A 377 7.49 4.63 -28.49
N GLN A 378 6.34 5.28 -28.25
CA GLN A 378 6.22 6.73 -28.27
C GLN A 378 7.16 7.36 -27.24
N THR A 379 7.15 6.86 -26.00
CA THR A 379 8.02 7.37 -24.93
C THR A 379 9.50 7.25 -25.33
N LEU A 380 9.90 6.10 -25.89
CA LEU A 380 11.25 5.87 -26.37
C LEU A 380 11.64 6.86 -27.48
N GLN A 381 10.77 7.09 -28.46
CA GLN A 381 11.00 8.01 -29.57
C GLN A 381 11.13 9.46 -29.08
N GLU A 382 10.22 9.91 -28.21
CA GLU A 382 10.24 11.26 -27.63
C GLU A 382 11.53 11.52 -26.84
N CYS A 383 11.98 10.55 -26.03
CA CYS A 383 13.19 10.70 -25.23
C CYS A 383 14.45 10.61 -26.08
N THR A 384 14.50 9.71 -27.06
CA THR A 384 15.67 9.59 -27.97
C THR A 384 15.85 10.85 -28.79
N GLY A 385 14.76 11.47 -29.27
CA GLY A 385 14.82 12.71 -30.06
C GLY A 385 15.24 13.96 -29.28
N LYS A 386 15.31 13.90 -27.94
CA LYS A 386 15.74 14.99 -27.07
C LYS A 386 16.91 14.62 -26.17
N LEU A 387 17.54 13.48 -26.43
CA LEU A 387 18.62 12.96 -25.60
C LEU A 387 19.82 13.91 -25.53
N ASP A 388 20.05 14.68 -26.60
CA ASP A 388 21.11 15.68 -26.70
C ASP A 388 20.92 16.88 -25.75
N THR A 389 19.72 17.05 -25.19
CA THR A 389 19.41 18.14 -24.23
C THR A 389 19.64 17.74 -22.77
N VAL A 390 19.99 16.49 -22.52
CA VAL A 390 20.18 15.95 -21.17
C VAL A 390 21.58 16.33 -20.65
N PRO A 391 21.70 16.89 -19.43
CA PRO A 391 22.99 17.19 -18.84
C PRO A 391 23.80 15.91 -18.60
N GLU A 392 25.13 15.98 -18.72
CA GLU A 392 26.04 14.83 -18.61
C GLU A 392 25.85 14.04 -17.30
N GLU A 393 25.57 14.73 -16.20
CA GLU A 393 25.33 14.15 -14.87
C GLU A 393 24.15 13.15 -14.85
N HIS A 394 23.13 13.37 -15.69
CA HIS A 394 21.93 12.54 -15.75
C HIS A 394 21.85 11.67 -17.02
N TYR A 395 22.74 11.90 -17.99
CA TYR A 395 22.74 11.20 -19.26
C TYR A 395 22.83 9.69 -19.09
N GLY A 396 23.75 9.22 -18.23
CA GLY A 396 23.94 7.79 -17.96
C GLY A 396 22.67 7.11 -17.43
N GLU A 397 22.01 7.73 -16.45
CA GLU A 397 20.78 7.18 -15.85
C GLU A 397 19.63 7.14 -16.87
N VAL A 398 19.47 8.20 -17.66
CA VAL A 398 18.42 8.27 -18.70
C VAL A 398 18.65 7.21 -19.77
N VAL A 399 19.88 7.03 -20.23
CA VAL A 399 20.21 6.00 -21.23
C VAL A 399 19.93 4.60 -20.69
N GLU A 400 20.27 4.31 -19.43
CA GLU A 400 19.96 3.01 -18.81
C GLU A 400 18.45 2.75 -18.74
N ALA A 401 17.66 3.78 -18.38
CA ALA A 401 16.20 3.69 -18.37
C ALA A 401 15.63 3.41 -19.77
N LEU A 402 16.13 4.09 -20.81
CA LEU A 402 15.70 3.86 -22.19
C LEU A 402 16.11 2.48 -22.71
N GLN A 403 17.31 2.00 -22.38
CA GLN A 403 17.73 0.64 -22.72
C GLN A 403 16.85 -0.41 -22.04
N THR A 404 16.45 -0.19 -20.79
CA THR A 404 15.53 -1.05 -20.06
C THR A 404 14.14 -1.06 -20.72
N LEU A 405 13.66 0.10 -21.18
CA LEU A 405 12.42 0.21 -21.94
C LEU A 405 12.51 -0.52 -23.29
N MET A 406 13.62 -0.40 -24.02
CA MET A 406 13.85 -1.14 -25.27
C MET A 406 13.83 -2.65 -25.06
N LYS A 407 14.51 -3.15 -24.03
CA LYS A 407 14.48 -4.58 -23.64
C LYS A 407 13.05 -5.03 -23.34
N THR A 408 12.29 -4.20 -22.62
CA THR A 408 10.89 -4.46 -22.27
C THR A 408 9.99 -4.54 -23.52
N ILE A 409 10.11 -3.60 -24.46
CA ILE A 409 9.36 -3.60 -25.73
C ILE A 409 9.65 -4.85 -26.54
N ARG A 410 10.92 -5.25 -26.65
CA ARG A 410 11.34 -6.46 -27.37
C ARG A 410 10.69 -7.69 -26.74
N ARG A 411 10.76 -7.82 -25.41
CA ARG A 411 10.11 -8.91 -24.67
C ARG A 411 8.61 -8.96 -24.92
N TRP A 412 7.91 -7.84 -24.75
CA TRP A 412 6.45 -7.77 -24.97
C TRP A 412 6.02 -8.07 -26.40
N SER A 413 6.87 -7.78 -27.39
CA SER A 413 6.62 -8.10 -28.80
C SER A 413 6.75 -9.59 -29.11
N GLN A 414 7.51 -10.34 -28.30
CA GLN A 414 7.75 -11.77 -28.46
C GLN A 414 6.83 -12.64 -27.58
N GLU A 415 6.31 -12.08 -26.48
CA GLU A 415 5.56 -12.80 -25.46
C GLU A 415 4.15 -13.20 -25.94
N THR A 416 3.85 -14.51 -25.94
CA THR A 416 2.50 -15.02 -26.24
C THR A 416 1.58 -14.97 -25.01
N ARG A 417 0.25 -15.06 -25.22
CA ARG A 417 -0.79 -14.80 -24.19
C ARG A 417 -0.62 -15.62 -22.89
N LYS A 418 0.10 -16.75 -22.92
CA LYS A 418 0.29 -17.65 -21.77
C LYS A 418 1.51 -17.30 -20.89
N ASP A 419 2.49 -16.57 -21.42
CA ASP A 419 3.77 -16.33 -20.75
C ASP A 419 3.75 -15.07 -19.85
N ALA A 420 2.87 -14.11 -20.17
CA ALA A 420 2.81 -12.78 -19.55
C ALA A 420 2.42 -12.75 -18.05
N VAL A 421 1.86 -13.83 -17.51
CA VAL A 421 1.37 -13.85 -16.12
C VAL A 421 2.53 -13.95 -15.11
N TYR A 422 3.68 -14.52 -15.50
CA TYR A 422 4.77 -14.84 -14.57
C TYR A 422 5.92 -13.81 -14.54
N ASP A 423 6.07 -12.96 -15.56
CA ASP A 423 7.36 -12.27 -15.82
C ASP A 423 7.36 -10.74 -15.57
N TRP A 424 6.24 -10.20 -15.13
CA TRP A 424 6.04 -8.76 -14.87
C TRP A 424 6.86 -8.16 -13.71
N TRP A 425 7.40 -9.02 -12.84
CA TRP A 425 7.98 -8.62 -11.56
C TRP A 425 9.43 -8.16 -11.65
N ALA A 426 10.08 -8.36 -12.79
CA ALA A 426 11.49 -8.08 -13.00
C ALA A 426 11.78 -6.65 -13.52
N SER A 427 10.76 -5.90 -13.92
CA SER A 427 10.92 -4.59 -14.60
C SER A 427 10.54 -3.38 -13.75
N THR A 428 10.80 -3.42 -12.43
CA THR A 428 10.77 -2.23 -11.55
C THR A 428 11.95 -2.23 -10.62
#